data_AF-A0AAE1CII1-F1
#
_entry.id   AF-A0AAE1CII1-F1
#
_cell.length_a   1.000
_cell.length_b   1.000
_cell.length_c   1.000
_cell.angle_alpha   90.00
_cell.angle_beta   90.00
_cell.angle_gamma   90.00
#
_symmetry.space_group_name_H-M   'P 1'
#
loop_
_entity.id
_entity.type
_entity.pdbx_description
1 polymer ?
#
loop_
_entity_poly.entity_id
_entity_poly.type
_entity_poly.pdbx_seq_one_letter_code
_entity_poly.pdbx_strand_id
1 'polypeptide(L)'
;MPPPTSNPRPGRRHDLDNLRTVCTSLVIATHTAASYAGGGGAPPHSACFDKPSQALLPFIATNYAYGLALFFWLSGQMSAQSLAKAKDWDFVKSKLWRLGLPTLLYSAFLDPLRAVAMLRPGADLSAKVRAYLAEFRNFKGAPGSVWYTATLLIFDLCAVVLRRCFALWNGRRDGFDKSEFSRLARLYGLLSRWGWIGAAAGSFLVGTKYPPGKPMPWLFVQPSCLLQYIYAYALGHMAFHLGKPRMTGMFDRLSLTRAVALSVGTLPILLLPGYLRGKKPESDKTDEGEKKKKKEKEELKGDEKDFDLGGWTWTAALYATWTEFTFNTVAPAMMLTFYENHTKPSKARLWGPRYAFAAYLLHSPVSWFINERVDALLVPDGKRPAWMSSKLWEDLGPILMTGAVGALDVVASFGTGLLLIDYVPGAAHIL
;
A
#
# COMPACT_ATOMS: atom_id res chain seq x y z
N MET A 1 -31.85 19.34 -19.27
CA MET A 1 -31.21 19.85 -18.03
C MET A 1 -30.16 20.87 -18.43
N PRO A 2 -30.24 22.12 -17.95
CA PRO A 2 -29.14 23.08 -18.13
C PRO A 2 -27.88 22.56 -17.42
N PRO A 3 -26.67 22.94 -17.90
CA PRO A 3 -25.42 22.54 -17.25
C PRO A 3 -25.45 23.04 -15.79
N PRO A 4 -24.98 22.24 -14.81
CA PRO A 4 -24.94 22.68 -13.43
C PRO A 4 -24.09 23.95 -13.33
N THR A 5 -24.78 25.07 -13.12
CA THR A 5 -24.24 26.37 -12.77
C THR A 5 -23.85 26.34 -11.30
N SER A 6 -22.59 26.05 -11.04
CA SER A 6 -21.77 26.70 -10.01
C SER A 6 -20.41 26.04 -10.07
N ASN A 7 -19.37 26.85 -10.13
CA ASN A 7 -18.05 26.46 -9.66
C ASN A 7 -18.06 26.62 -8.14
N PRO A 8 -18.17 25.56 -7.31
CA PRO A 8 -17.79 25.70 -5.92
C PRO A 8 -16.41 25.10 -5.75
N ARG A 9 -15.31 25.84 -5.96
CA ARG A 9 -14.05 25.53 -5.24
C ARG A 9 -13.27 26.82 -4.92
N PRO A 10 -12.70 26.96 -3.71
CA PRO A 10 -12.20 25.85 -2.89
C PRO A 10 -12.49 25.99 -1.38
N GLY A 11 -13.60 25.38 -0.92
CA GLY A 11 -13.63 24.86 0.45
C GLY A 11 -12.68 23.66 0.56
N ARG A 12 -12.12 23.42 1.75
CA ARG A 12 -11.33 22.22 2.04
C ARG A 12 -12.20 20.97 1.82
N ARG A 13 -11.68 19.99 1.06
CA ARG A 13 -12.39 18.73 0.78
C ARG A 13 -12.24 17.74 1.94
N HIS A 14 -13.13 17.88 2.91
CA HIS A 14 -13.13 17.04 4.12
C HIS A 14 -13.38 15.56 3.82
N ASP A 15 -14.09 15.24 2.74
CA ASP A 15 -14.30 13.86 2.28
C ASP A 15 -12.98 13.16 1.95
N LEU A 16 -12.04 13.86 1.29
CA LEU A 16 -10.71 13.33 0.99
C LEU A 16 -9.80 13.27 2.21
N ASP A 17 -9.91 14.27 3.09
CA ASP A 17 -9.16 14.29 4.34
C ASP A 17 -9.54 13.08 5.23
N ASN A 18 -10.84 12.81 5.35
CA ASN A 18 -11.38 11.67 6.08
C ASN A 18 -10.99 10.35 5.40
N LEU A 19 -11.09 10.28 4.07
CA LEU A 19 -10.69 9.09 3.30
C LEU A 19 -9.21 8.78 3.51
N ARG A 20 -8.33 9.78 3.41
CA ARG A 20 -6.90 9.63 3.68
C ARG A 20 -6.63 9.06 5.08
N THR A 21 -7.35 9.55 6.08
CA THR A 21 -7.21 9.10 7.49
C THR A 21 -7.59 7.62 7.64
N VAL A 22 -8.69 7.20 7.01
CA VAL A 22 -9.12 5.80 7.03
C VAL A 22 -8.19 4.90 6.22
N CYS A 23 -7.72 5.35 5.06
CA CYS A 23 -6.72 4.62 4.29
C CYS A 23 -5.42 4.45 5.09
N THR A 24 -4.99 5.45 5.87
CA THR A 24 -3.82 5.32 6.75
C THR A 24 -4.07 4.26 7.82
N SER A 25 -5.23 4.30 8.47
CA SER A 25 -5.60 3.30 9.48
C SER A 25 -5.64 1.89 8.90
N LEU A 26 -6.11 1.75 7.66
CA LEU A 26 -6.20 0.47 6.96
C LEU A 26 -4.83 -0.08 6.55
N VAL A 27 -3.89 0.79 6.15
CA VAL A 27 -2.50 0.39 5.91
C VAL A 27 -1.87 -0.17 7.18
N ILE A 28 -2.07 0.49 8.32
CA ILE A 28 -1.56 0.04 9.62
C ILE A 28 -2.14 -1.35 9.94
N ALA A 29 -3.46 -1.50 9.89
CA ALA A 29 -4.12 -2.78 10.13
C ALA A 29 -3.66 -3.89 9.17
N THR A 30 -3.36 -3.55 7.90
CA THR A 30 -2.83 -4.50 6.91
C THR A 30 -1.41 -4.94 7.27
N HIS A 31 -0.55 -4.04 7.75
CA HIS A 31 0.79 -4.40 8.24
C HIS A 31 0.75 -5.23 9.53
N THR A 32 -0.22 -4.98 10.41
CA THR A 32 -0.46 -5.84 11.58
C THR A 32 -0.88 -7.25 11.12
N ALA A 33 -1.86 -7.35 10.19
CA ALA A 33 -2.29 -8.63 9.63
C ALA A 33 -1.13 -9.40 8.96
N ALA A 34 -0.27 -8.69 8.22
CA ALA A 34 0.91 -9.23 7.56
C ALA A 34 1.88 -9.92 8.54
N SER A 35 2.01 -9.39 9.75
CA SER A 35 2.87 -9.97 10.80
C SER A 35 2.34 -11.33 11.30
N TYR A 36 1.02 -11.53 11.29
CA TYR A 36 0.38 -12.81 11.65
C TYR A 36 0.23 -13.77 10.47
N ALA A 37 0.10 -13.26 9.25
CA ALA A 37 -0.08 -14.06 8.03
C ALA A 37 1.24 -14.54 7.40
N GLY A 38 2.39 -14.09 7.90
CA GLY A 38 3.71 -14.44 7.37
C GLY A 38 4.00 -13.90 5.96
N GLY A 39 3.22 -12.92 5.50
CA GLY A 39 3.35 -12.33 4.16
C GLY A 39 3.77 -10.86 4.23
N GLY A 40 4.56 -10.39 3.27
CA GLY A 40 4.65 -8.96 2.96
C GLY A 40 5.66 -8.10 3.73
N GLY A 41 6.80 -8.65 4.17
CA GLY A 41 7.97 -7.86 4.61
C GLY A 41 7.88 -7.19 5.99
N ALA A 42 6.87 -7.55 6.79
CA ALA A 42 6.66 -7.09 8.16
C ALA A 42 7.65 -7.77 9.15
N PRO A 43 7.73 -7.37 10.45
CA PRO A 43 8.62 -7.97 11.43
C PRO A 43 8.41 -9.50 11.56
N PRO A 44 9.34 -10.24 12.21
CA PRO A 44 9.22 -11.69 12.34
C PRO A 44 7.84 -12.11 12.86
N HIS A 45 7.37 -13.25 12.39
CA HIS A 45 6.10 -13.85 12.79
C HIS A 45 5.96 -13.84 14.32
N SER A 46 4.80 -13.42 14.81
CA SER A 46 4.54 -13.30 16.25
C SER A 46 4.83 -14.62 16.96
N ALA A 47 5.52 -14.53 18.10
CA ALA A 47 5.85 -15.70 18.92
C ALA A 47 4.60 -16.37 19.52
N CYS A 48 3.42 -15.75 19.40
CA CYS A 48 2.15 -16.30 19.86
C CYS A 48 1.62 -17.46 19.01
N PHE A 49 2.15 -17.67 17.79
CA PHE A 49 1.63 -18.64 16.83
C PHE A 49 2.75 -19.52 16.25
N ASP A 50 2.44 -20.78 15.96
CA ASP A 50 3.39 -21.71 15.34
C ASP A 50 3.54 -21.52 13.84
N LYS A 51 2.45 -21.12 13.19
CA LYS A 51 2.38 -21.04 11.74
C LYS A 51 1.70 -19.74 11.31
N PRO A 52 2.13 -19.17 10.18
CA PRO A 52 1.44 -18.08 9.52
C PRO A 52 -0.03 -18.41 9.20
N SER A 53 -0.93 -17.46 9.48
CA SER A 53 -2.36 -17.63 9.21
C SER A 53 -2.72 -17.35 7.75
N GLN A 54 -3.05 -18.41 7.02
CA GLN A 54 -3.53 -18.31 5.64
C GLN A 54 -4.90 -17.61 5.52
N ALA A 55 -5.69 -17.60 6.60
CA ALA A 55 -7.00 -16.97 6.65
C ALA A 55 -6.94 -15.43 6.49
N LEU A 56 -5.80 -14.81 6.79
CA LEU A 56 -5.57 -13.38 6.66
C LEU A 56 -5.13 -12.95 5.25
N LEU A 57 -4.72 -13.90 4.38
CA LEU A 57 -4.23 -13.57 3.05
C LEU A 57 -5.24 -12.87 2.15
N PRO A 58 -6.54 -13.24 2.11
CA PRO A 58 -7.52 -12.49 1.31
C PRO A 58 -7.63 -11.03 1.73
N PHE A 59 -7.61 -10.76 3.04
CA PHE A 59 -7.63 -9.40 3.58
C PHE A 59 -6.38 -8.62 3.13
N ILE A 60 -5.19 -9.20 3.27
CA ILE A 60 -3.93 -8.54 2.88
C ILE A 60 -3.90 -8.30 1.37
N ALA A 61 -4.20 -9.34 0.57
CA ALA A 61 -4.17 -9.28 -0.88
C ALA A 61 -5.13 -8.21 -1.41
N THR A 62 -6.37 -8.16 -0.92
CA THR A 62 -7.34 -7.15 -1.35
C THR A 62 -6.85 -5.75 -0.98
N ASN A 63 -6.33 -5.52 0.23
CA ASN A 63 -5.80 -4.22 0.62
C ASN A 63 -4.57 -3.79 -0.19
N TYR A 64 -3.65 -4.72 -0.49
CA TYR A 64 -2.49 -4.44 -1.35
C TYR A 64 -2.89 -4.13 -2.79
N ALA A 65 -3.98 -4.73 -3.27
CA ALA A 65 -4.42 -4.56 -4.66
C ALA A 65 -4.97 -3.16 -4.98
N TYR A 66 -5.56 -2.44 -4.02
CA TYR A 66 -6.11 -1.09 -4.26
C TYR A 66 -5.55 0.01 -3.36
N GLY A 67 -5.10 -0.31 -2.14
CA GLY A 67 -4.88 0.67 -1.07
C GLY A 67 -3.84 1.73 -1.42
N LEU A 68 -2.65 1.30 -1.83
CA LEU A 68 -1.57 2.22 -2.22
C LEU A 68 -1.87 2.98 -3.51
N ALA A 69 -2.51 2.34 -4.48
CA ALA A 69 -2.95 3.02 -5.70
C ALA A 69 -3.96 4.13 -5.40
N LEU A 70 -4.91 3.89 -4.49
CA LEU A 70 -5.83 4.93 -4.01
C LEU A 70 -5.09 6.08 -3.32
N PHE A 71 -4.06 5.80 -2.53
CA PHE A 71 -3.17 6.83 -1.99
C PHE A 71 -2.46 7.65 -3.08
N PHE A 72 -2.00 7.02 -4.15
CA PHE A 72 -1.41 7.73 -5.29
C PHE A 72 -2.43 8.60 -6.02
N TRP A 73 -3.67 8.15 -6.16
CA TRP A 73 -4.76 8.98 -6.71
C TRP A 73 -5.01 10.22 -5.84
N LEU A 74 -5.14 10.04 -4.52
CA LEU A 74 -5.33 11.15 -3.57
C LEU A 74 -4.19 12.15 -3.66
N SER A 75 -2.96 11.65 -3.66
CA SER A 75 -1.76 12.48 -3.75
C SER A 75 -1.66 13.19 -5.10
N GLY A 76 -2.01 12.55 -6.22
CA GLY A 76 -2.08 13.20 -7.53
C GLY A 76 -3.03 14.39 -7.55
N GLN A 77 -4.21 14.24 -6.94
CA GLN A 77 -5.18 15.33 -6.83
C GLN A 77 -4.69 16.47 -5.93
N MET A 78 -4.10 16.16 -4.77
CA MET A 78 -3.56 17.17 -3.84
C MET A 78 -2.32 17.88 -4.40
N SER A 79 -1.48 17.17 -5.15
CA SER A 79 -0.31 17.71 -5.82
C SER A 79 -0.72 18.64 -6.96
N ALA A 80 -1.70 18.26 -7.79
CA ALA A 80 -2.27 19.16 -8.80
C ALA A 80 -2.83 20.44 -8.17
N GLN A 81 -3.55 20.31 -7.05
CA GLN A 81 -4.09 21.45 -6.31
C GLN A 81 -2.99 22.37 -5.76
N SER A 82 -1.90 21.80 -5.24
CA SER A 82 -0.78 22.56 -4.69
C SER A 82 0.01 23.26 -5.80
N LEU A 83 0.26 22.56 -6.90
CA LEU A 83 0.98 23.07 -8.07
C LEU A 83 0.19 24.17 -8.82
N ALA A 84 -1.14 24.13 -8.78
CA ALA A 84 -1.99 25.18 -9.34
C ALA A 84 -1.94 26.50 -8.53
N LYS A 85 -1.52 26.45 -7.26
CA LYS A 85 -1.47 27.61 -6.36
C LYS A 85 -0.06 28.16 -6.12
N ALA A 86 0.98 27.39 -6.45
CA ALA A 86 2.37 27.72 -6.16
C ALA A 86 3.18 27.87 -7.45
N LYS A 87 4.28 28.62 -7.36
CA LYS A 87 5.32 28.57 -8.39
C LYS A 87 6.01 27.21 -8.35
N ASP A 88 6.52 26.75 -9.48
CA ASP A 88 7.15 25.43 -9.59
C ASP A 88 8.27 25.23 -8.56
N TRP A 89 9.13 26.22 -8.33
CA TRP A 89 10.23 26.10 -7.37
C TRP A 89 9.75 26.05 -5.91
N ASP A 90 8.75 26.86 -5.56
CA ASP A 90 8.16 26.85 -4.22
C ASP A 90 7.46 25.52 -3.93
N PHE A 91 6.79 24.95 -4.95
CA PHE A 91 6.22 23.61 -4.89
C PHE A 91 7.30 22.55 -4.66
N VAL A 92 8.37 22.53 -5.48
CA VAL A 92 9.46 21.57 -5.34
C VAL A 92 10.12 21.67 -3.97
N LYS A 93 10.48 22.88 -3.52
CA LYS A 93 11.04 23.12 -2.20
C LYS A 93 10.10 22.60 -1.11
N SER A 94 8.80 22.92 -1.19
CA SER A 94 7.80 22.42 -0.23
C SER A 94 7.73 20.90 -0.21
N LYS A 95 7.80 20.21 -1.36
CA LYS A 95 7.77 18.75 -1.42
C LYS A 95 9.05 18.10 -0.91
N LEU A 96 10.21 18.70 -1.18
CA LEU A 96 11.49 18.23 -0.60
C LEU A 96 11.47 18.31 0.93
N TRP A 97 10.94 19.39 1.51
CA TRP A 97 10.83 19.52 2.97
C TRP A 97 9.79 18.60 3.59
N ARG A 98 8.65 18.37 2.93
CA ARG A 98 7.54 17.56 3.50
C ARG A 98 7.62 16.07 3.20
N LEU A 99 8.28 15.67 2.12
CA LEU A 99 8.41 14.26 1.71
C LEU A 99 9.87 13.82 1.75
N GLY A 100 10.78 14.60 1.17
CA GLY A 100 12.20 14.27 1.07
C GLY A 100 12.88 14.17 2.43
N LEU A 101 12.76 15.21 3.26
CA LEU A 101 13.39 15.23 4.58
C LEU A 101 12.85 14.13 5.51
N PRO A 102 11.52 13.90 5.67
CA PRO A 102 11.02 12.77 6.45
C PRO A 102 11.49 11.41 5.91
N THR A 103 11.57 11.25 4.59
CA THR A 103 12.09 10.02 3.98
C THR A 103 13.55 9.79 4.35
N LEU A 104 14.39 10.83 4.25
CA LEU A 104 15.79 10.77 4.62
C LEU A 104 15.98 10.46 6.10
N LEU A 105 15.27 11.18 6.99
CA LEU A 105 15.37 10.98 8.43
C LEU A 105 14.90 9.59 8.85
N TYR A 106 13.80 9.10 8.28
CA TYR A 106 13.34 7.74 8.53
C TYR A 106 14.38 6.71 8.07
N SER A 107 14.85 6.82 6.83
CA SER A 107 15.78 5.85 6.24
C SER A 107 17.12 5.83 6.97
N ALA A 108 17.59 7.00 7.41
CA ALA A 108 18.85 7.13 8.12
C ALA A 108 18.73 6.72 9.60
N PHE A 109 17.65 7.06 10.31
CA PHE A 109 17.60 6.91 11.77
C PHE A 109 16.56 5.90 12.29
N LEU A 110 15.42 5.77 11.61
CA LEU A 110 14.35 4.87 12.08
C LEU A 110 14.50 3.47 11.49
N ASP A 111 14.88 3.33 10.22
CA ASP A 111 15.04 2.03 9.58
C ASP A 111 16.12 1.16 10.26
N PRO A 112 17.28 1.69 10.70
CA PRO A 112 18.27 0.91 11.46
C PRO A 112 17.76 0.29 12.76
N LEU A 113 16.66 0.81 13.35
CA LEU A 113 16.03 0.18 14.51
C LEU A 113 15.48 -1.21 14.18
N ARG A 114 15.14 -1.48 12.91
CA ARG A 114 14.74 -2.80 12.45
C ARG A 114 15.85 -3.84 12.63
N ALA A 115 17.11 -3.46 12.38
CA ALA A 115 18.24 -4.36 12.59
C ALA A 115 18.41 -4.73 14.07
N VAL A 116 18.12 -3.78 14.98
CA VAL A 116 18.10 -4.03 16.42
C VAL A 116 16.94 -4.95 16.81
N ALA A 117 15.76 -4.72 16.23
CA ALA A 117 14.57 -5.53 16.45
C ALA A 117 14.72 -7.00 16.05
N MET A 118 15.56 -7.28 15.05
CA MET A 118 15.83 -8.64 14.56
C MET A 118 16.85 -9.42 15.41
N LEU A 119 17.46 -8.78 16.41
CA LEU A 119 18.35 -9.48 17.33
C LEU A 119 17.59 -10.41 18.26
N ARG A 120 18.26 -11.46 18.74
CA ARG A 120 17.66 -12.40 19.70
C ARG A 120 17.22 -11.66 20.97
N PRO A 121 16.08 -12.04 21.58
CA PRO A 121 15.69 -11.56 22.90
C PRO A 121 16.84 -11.74 23.90
N GLY A 122 17.13 -10.70 24.68
CA GLY A 122 18.25 -10.68 25.63
C GLY A 122 19.61 -10.29 25.05
N ALA A 123 19.70 -9.88 23.77
CA ALA A 123 20.92 -9.31 23.21
C ALA A 123 21.44 -8.13 24.05
N ASP A 124 22.75 -8.12 24.31
CA ASP A 124 23.40 -7.08 25.10
C ASP A 124 23.37 -5.73 24.36
N LEU A 125 23.55 -4.65 25.12
CA LEU A 125 23.52 -3.29 24.55
C LEU A 125 24.60 -3.11 23.46
N SER A 126 25.76 -3.76 23.61
CA SER A 126 26.84 -3.68 22.63
C SER A 126 26.46 -4.28 21.27
N ALA A 127 25.74 -5.41 21.24
CA ALA A 127 25.25 -6.01 20.01
C ALA A 127 24.17 -5.13 19.36
N LYS A 128 23.25 -4.57 20.15
CA LYS A 128 22.21 -3.65 19.67
C LYS A 128 22.83 -2.41 19.00
N VAL A 129 23.79 -1.78 19.67
CA VAL A 129 24.49 -0.59 19.12
C VAL A 129 25.28 -0.95 17.86
N ARG A 130 25.99 -2.09 17.83
CA ARG A 130 26.73 -2.52 16.63
C ARG A 130 25.80 -2.78 15.45
N ALA A 131 24.68 -3.47 15.67
CA ALA A 131 23.69 -3.73 14.61
C ALA A 131 23.10 -2.42 14.05
N TYR A 132 22.72 -1.50 14.94
CA TYR A 132 22.23 -0.18 14.55
C TYR A 132 23.27 0.60 13.72
N LEU A 133 24.51 0.70 14.21
CA LEU A 133 25.57 1.45 13.52
C LEU A 133 25.97 0.82 12.18
N ALA A 134 25.94 -0.50 12.08
CA ALA A 134 26.19 -1.20 10.83
C ALA A 134 25.12 -0.87 9.78
N GLU A 135 23.85 -0.86 10.17
CA GLU A 135 22.75 -0.51 9.27
C GLU A 135 22.76 1.00 8.94
N PHE A 136 22.99 1.86 9.95
CA PHE A 136 23.13 3.31 9.78
C PHE A 136 24.27 3.67 8.80
N ARG A 137 25.38 2.92 8.79
CA ARG A 137 26.50 3.20 7.86
C ARG A 137 26.23 2.69 6.45
N ASN A 138 25.41 1.65 6.32
CA ASN A 138 25.14 0.98 5.05
C ASN A 138 23.75 1.29 4.47
N PHE A 139 22.99 2.20 5.08
CA PHE A 139 21.63 2.51 4.64
C PHE A 139 21.66 2.96 3.17
N LYS A 140 20.74 2.38 2.38
CA LYS A 140 20.61 2.68 0.96
C LYS A 140 19.15 2.95 0.68
N GLY A 141 18.88 4.07 0.02
CA GLY A 141 17.56 4.33 -0.53
C GLY A 141 16.49 4.69 0.50
N ALA A 142 15.25 4.34 0.18
CA ALA A 142 14.06 4.63 0.98
C ALA A 142 13.31 3.33 1.38
N PRO A 143 13.83 2.55 2.34
CA PRO A 143 13.21 1.30 2.80
C PRO A 143 11.96 1.52 3.65
N GLY A 144 11.31 0.43 4.06
CA GLY A 144 10.24 0.48 5.06
C GLY A 144 9.00 1.25 4.60
N SER A 145 8.41 2.09 5.45
CA SER A 145 7.20 2.86 5.11
C SER A 145 7.46 4.04 4.17
N VAL A 146 8.71 4.48 3.99
CA VAL A 146 9.02 5.72 3.26
C VAL A 146 9.27 5.54 1.77
N TRP A 147 9.22 4.31 1.24
CA TRP A 147 9.27 4.11 -0.21
C TRP A 147 8.14 4.85 -0.92
N TYR A 148 6.95 4.94 -0.30
CA TYR A 148 5.81 5.66 -0.83
C TYR A 148 6.09 7.16 -0.96
N THR A 149 6.66 7.78 0.07
CA THR A 149 6.97 9.22 0.07
C THR A 149 8.09 9.55 -0.90
N ALA A 150 9.09 8.69 -1.04
CA ALA A 150 10.11 8.81 -2.07
C ALA A 150 9.52 8.69 -3.49
N THR A 151 8.65 7.71 -3.72
CA THR A 151 8.00 7.48 -5.03
C THR A 151 7.09 8.65 -5.38
N LEU A 152 6.32 9.14 -4.41
CA LEU A 152 5.46 10.30 -4.57
C LEU A 152 6.27 11.57 -4.88
N LEU A 153 7.41 11.77 -4.23
CA LEU A 153 8.32 12.88 -4.55
C LEU A 153 8.76 12.82 -6.02
N ILE A 154 9.13 11.63 -6.52
CA ILE A 154 9.47 11.45 -7.94
C ILE A 154 8.28 11.81 -8.84
N PHE A 155 7.07 11.36 -8.52
CA PHE A 155 5.88 11.69 -9.30
C PHE A 155 5.56 13.20 -9.30
N ASP A 156 5.74 13.86 -8.16
CA ASP A 156 5.58 15.31 -8.03
C ASP A 156 6.60 16.08 -8.89
N LEU A 157 7.87 15.65 -8.88
CA LEU A 157 8.92 16.23 -9.73
C LEU A 157 8.64 16.00 -11.21
N CYS A 158 8.25 14.78 -11.59
CA CYS A 158 7.84 14.45 -12.96
C CYS A 158 6.65 15.30 -13.41
N ALA A 159 5.66 15.55 -12.55
CA ALA A 159 4.52 16.40 -12.87
C ALA A 159 4.94 17.84 -13.19
N VAL A 160 5.91 18.40 -12.44
CA VAL A 160 6.47 19.74 -12.73
C VAL A 160 7.22 19.73 -14.06
N VAL A 161 8.06 18.72 -14.31
CA VAL A 161 8.80 18.60 -15.58
C VAL A 161 7.85 18.49 -16.76
N LEU A 162 6.83 17.63 -16.66
CA LEU A 162 5.82 17.47 -17.71
C LEU A 162 5.06 18.78 -17.98
N ARG A 163 4.64 19.50 -16.93
CA ARG A 163 4.01 20.82 -17.06
C ARG A 163 4.91 21.79 -17.85
N ARG A 164 6.20 21.83 -17.53
CA ARG A 164 7.18 22.70 -18.23
C ARG A 164 7.38 22.27 -19.68
N CYS A 165 7.52 20.98 -19.96
CA CYS A 165 7.64 20.45 -21.32
C CYS A 165 6.41 20.83 -22.16
N PHE A 166 5.19 20.69 -21.62
CA PHE A 166 3.98 21.11 -22.31
C PHE A 166 3.91 22.62 -22.55
N ALA A 167 4.33 23.43 -21.57
CA ALA A 167 4.38 24.89 -21.72
C ALA A 167 5.42 25.35 -22.75
N LEU A 168 6.54 24.63 -22.90
CA LEU A 168 7.52 24.90 -23.95
C LEU A 168 7.00 24.50 -25.33
N TRP A 169 6.31 23.35 -25.41
CA TRP A 169 5.77 22.82 -26.67
C TRP A 169 4.60 23.64 -27.22
N ASN A 170 3.67 24.06 -26.36
CA ASN A 170 2.45 24.78 -26.78
C ASN A 170 2.61 26.31 -26.78
N GLY A 171 3.82 26.82 -26.49
CA GLY A 171 4.04 28.22 -26.12
C GLY A 171 3.50 28.52 -24.72
N ARG A 172 4.11 29.49 -24.00
CA ARG A 172 3.71 29.87 -22.63
C ARG A 172 2.30 30.46 -22.59
N ARG A 173 1.29 29.61 -22.67
CA ARG A 173 -0.13 29.95 -22.46
C ARG A 173 -0.50 29.56 -21.05
N ASP A 174 -1.04 30.53 -20.31
CA ASP A 174 -1.58 30.30 -18.98
C ASP A 174 -3.01 29.75 -19.12
N GLY A 175 -3.18 28.49 -18.69
CA GLY A 175 -4.49 27.83 -18.60
C GLY A 175 -4.81 26.87 -19.74
N PHE A 176 -5.82 26.02 -19.50
CA PHE A 176 -6.33 25.08 -20.51
C PHE A 176 -7.25 25.81 -21.48
N ASP A 177 -6.94 25.74 -22.78
CA ASP A 177 -7.92 26.11 -23.81
C ASP A 177 -9.09 25.10 -23.83
N LYS A 178 -10.26 25.50 -24.37
CA LYS A 178 -11.43 24.61 -24.55
C LYS A 178 -11.07 23.31 -25.26
N SER A 179 -10.19 23.39 -26.26
CA SER A 179 -9.70 22.22 -27.01
C SER A 179 -8.85 21.27 -26.15
N GLU A 180 -7.99 21.81 -25.29
CA GLU A 180 -7.14 21.06 -24.37
C GLU A 180 -7.96 20.44 -23.23
N PHE A 181 -8.91 21.19 -22.67
CA PHE A 181 -9.85 20.68 -21.68
C PHE A 181 -10.68 19.51 -22.24
N SER A 182 -11.18 19.64 -23.48
CA SER A 182 -11.93 18.56 -24.15
C SER A 182 -11.07 17.33 -24.42
N ARG A 183 -9.81 17.50 -24.82
CA ARG A 183 -8.84 16.39 -24.96
C ARG A 183 -8.58 15.71 -23.63
N LEU A 184 -8.35 16.49 -22.57
CA LEU A 184 -8.13 15.97 -21.22
C LEU A 184 -9.35 15.22 -20.69
N ALA A 185 -10.57 15.74 -20.92
CA ALA A 185 -11.81 15.10 -20.52
C ALA A 185 -12.04 13.78 -21.26
N ARG A 186 -11.76 13.72 -22.57
CA ARG A 186 -11.81 12.49 -23.37
C ARG A 186 -10.78 11.47 -22.88
N LEU A 187 -9.54 11.88 -22.66
CA LEU A 187 -8.48 11.02 -22.14
C LEU A 187 -8.84 10.48 -20.76
N TYR A 188 -9.32 11.33 -19.86
CA TYR A 188 -9.78 10.92 -18.53
C TYR A 188 -10.94 9.91 -18.62
N GLY A 189 -11.91 10.14 -19.50
CA GLY A 189 -13.02 9.22 -19.72
C GLY A 189 -12.57 7.86 -20.27
N LEU A 190 -11.60 7.86 -21.21
CA LEU A 190 -11.00 6.65 -21.74
C LEU A 190 -10.23 5.89 -20.66
N LEU A 191 -9.35 6.57 -19.93
CA LEU A 191 -8.54 5.98 -18.86
C LEU A 191 -9.42 5.45 -17.72
N SER A 192 -10.43 6.20 -17.29
CA SER A 192 -11.35 5.73 -16.23
C SER A 192 -12.11 4.46 -16.62
N ARG A 193 -12.45 4.29 -17.90
CA ARG A 193 -13.19 3.12 -18.39
C ARG A 193 -12.30 1.93 -18.71
N TRP A 194 -11.18 2.17 -19.38
CA TRP A 194 -10.35 1.13 -20.01
C TRP A 194 -8.88 1.13 -19.58
N GLY A 195 -8.43 2.17 -18.87
CA GLY A 195 -7.03 2.32 -18.45
C GLY A 195 -6.54 1.18 -17.55
N TRP A 196 -7.43 0.57 -16.77
CA TRP A 196 -7.11 -0.59 -15.93
C TRP A 196 -6.65 -1.82 -16.74
N ILE A 197 -7.12 -2.01 -17.99
CA ILE A 197 -6.66 -3.10 -18.87
C ILE A 197 -5.22 -2.86 -19.29
N GLY A 198 -4.90 -1.62 -19.68
CA GLY A 198 -3.53 -1.22 -20.02
C GLY A 198 -2.60 -1.33 -18.81
N ALA A 199 -3.07 -0.92 -17.63
CA ALA A 199 -2.34 -1.11 -16.39
C ALA A 199 -2.11 -2.60 -16.10
N ALA A 200 -3.11 -3.46 -16.29
CA ALA A 200 -3.00 -4.90 -16.02
C ALA A 200 -1.99 -5.57 -16.95
N ALA A 201 -2.08 -5.27 -18.24
CA ALA A 201 -1.15 -5.77 -19.24
C ALA A 201 0.28 -5.30 -18.95
N GLY A 202 0.49 -4.02 -18.64
CA GLY A 202 1.83 -3.52 -18.33
C GLY A 202 2.38 -4.02 -16.99
N SER A 203 1.55 -4.13 -15.96
CA SER A 203 1.91 -4.71 -14.66
C SER A 203 2.31 -6.19 -14.83
N PHE A 204 1.61 -6.95 -15.68
CA PHE A 204 2.00 -8.31 -16.05
C PHE A 204 3.34 -8.34 -16.80
N LEU A 205 3.51 -7.51 -17.85
CA LEU A 205 4.73 -7.46 -18.64
C LEU A 205 5.95 -7.13 -17.79
N VAL A 206 5.84 -6.14 -16.89
CA VAL A 206 6.90 -5.81 -15.93
C VAL A 206 7.10 -6.95 -14.92
N GLY A 207 6.01 -7.54 -14.46
CA GLY A 207 5.97 -8.70 -13.56
C GLY A 207 6.74 -9.92 -14.09
N THR A 208 6.80 -10.11 -15.41
CA THR A 208 7.54 -11.22 -16.02
C THR A 208 9.03 -11.21 -15.64
N LYS A 209 9.64 -10.01 -15.53
CA LYS A 209 11.04 -9.81 -15.14
C LYS A 209 11.21 -9.44 -13.67
N TYR A 210 10.24 -8.71 -13.12
CA TYR A 210 10.23 -8.23 -11.74
C TYR A 210 8.95 -8.67 -11.04
N PRO A 211 8.89 -9.92 -10.57
CA PRO A 211 7.67 -10.46 -9.96
C PRO A 211 7.24 -9.66 -8.72
N PRO A 212 5.94 -9.69 -8.37
CA PRO A 212 5.45 -9.16 -7.09
C PRO A 212 6.29 -9.68 -5.91
N GLY A 213 6.60 -8.81 -4.96
CA GLY A 213 7.48 -9.10 -3.84
C GLY A 213 8.97 -8.80 -4.08
N LYS A 214 9.38 -8.42 -5.30
CA LYS A 214 10.77 -8.03 -5.61
C LYS A 214 10.95 -6.51 -5.75
N PRO A 215 11.24 -5.77 -4.65
CA PRO A 215 11.37 -4.32 -4.68
C PRO A 215 12.65 -3.84 -5.38
N MET A 216 12.64 -2.60 -5.89
CA MET A 216 13.86 -1.94 -6.39
C MET A 216 14.86 -1.67 -5.24
N PRO A 217 16.17 -1.79 -5.46
CA PRO A 217 17.16 -1.73 -4.37
C PRO A 217 17.34 -0.32 -3.74
N TRP A 218 16.91 0.75 -4.41
CA TRP A 218 17.07 2.14 -3.93
C TRP A 218 15.74 2.82 -3.60
N LEU A 219 14.66 2.49 -4.33
CA LEU A 219 13.34 3.08 -4.07
C LEU A 219 12.46 2.18 -3.21
N PHE A 220 12.74 0.88 -3.16
CA PHE A 220 11.93 -0.15 -2.50
C PHE A 220 10.48 -0.31 -3.02
N VAL A 221 10.10 0.44 -4.06
CA VAL A 221 8.84 0.21 -4.79
C VAL A 221 8.94 -1.08 -5.62
N GLN A 222 7.84 -1.82 -5.70
CA GLN A 222 7.74 -3.00 -6.57
C GLN A 222 7.49 -2.55 -8.02
N PRO A 223 8.37 -2.90 -8.98
CA PRO A 223 8.20 -2.49 -10.37
C PRO A 223 6.87 -2.95 -10.99
N SER A 224 6.39 -4.14 -10.63
CA SER A 224 5.13 -4.71 -11.11
C SER A 224 3.90 -3.87 -10.72
N CYS A 225 3.94 -3.15 -9.61
CA CYS A 225 2.85 -2.28 -9.17
C CYS A 225 3.03 -0.82 -9.63
N LEU A 226 4.21 -0.44 -10.13
CA LEU A 226 4.54 0.95 -10.42
C LEU A 226 3.62 1.56 -11.49
N LEU A 227 3.21 0.76 -12.48
CA LEU A 227 2.32 1.23 -13.54
C LEU A 227 0.93 1.58 -12.99
N GLN A 228 0.41 0.78 -12.06
CA GLN A 228 -0.83 1.08 -11.33
C GLN A 228 -0.74 2.42 -10.61
N TYR A 229 0.39 2.68 -9.94
CA TYR A 229 0.61 3.91 -9.18
C TYR A 229 0.69 5.13 -10.09
N ILE A 230 1.38 5.02 -11.23
CA ILE A 230 1.43 6.09 -12.25
C ILE A 230 0.03 6.36 -12.80
N TYR A 231 -0.71 5.30 -13.14
CA TYR A 231 -2.09 5.39 -13.64
C TYR A 231 -3.01 6.10 -12.63
N ALA A 232 -2.97 5.68 -11.37
CA ALA A 232 -3.78 6.27 -10.29
C ALA A 232 -3.41 7.74 -10.02
N TYR A 233 -2.11 8.05 -9.92
CA TYR A 233 -1.62 9.42 -9.72
C TYR A 233 -2.05 10.34 -10.88
N ALA A 234 -1.90 9.89 -12.12
CA ALA A 234 -2.32 10.65 -13.30
C ALA A 234 -3.83 10.92 -13.30
N LEU A 235 -4.65 9.91 -12.99
CA LEU A 235 -6.10 10.07 -12.84
C LEU A 235 -6.46 11.10 -11.76
N GLY A 236 -5.79 11.07 -10.61
CA GLY A 236 -5.98 12.07 -9.55
C GLY A 236 -5.63 13.48 -10.00
N HIS A 237 -4.50 13.62 -10.71
CA HIS A 237 -4.03 14.89 -11.25
C HIS A 237 -5.02 15.48 -12.27
N MET A 238 -5.49 14.65 -13.21
CA MET A 238 -6.50 15.04 -14.20
C MET A 238 -7.85 15.36 -13.55
N ALA A 239 -8.27 14.59 -12.54
CA ALA A 239 -9.53 14.80 -11.84
C ALA A 239 -9.59 16.19 -11.19
N PHE A 240 -8.47 16.70 -10.67
CA PHE A 240 -8.39 18.06 -10.16
C PHE A 240 -8.69 19.11 -11.24
N HIS A 241 -8.00 19.04 -12.38
CA HIS A 241 -8.16 20.00 -13.47
C HIS A 241 -9.54 19.94 -14.12
N LEU A 242 -10.15 18.75 -14.19
CA LEU A 242 -11.50 18.56 -14.72
C LEU A 242 -12.62 18.83 -13.69
N GLY A 243 -12.27 19.26 -12.47
CA GLY A 243 -13.24 19.50 -11.40
C GLY A 243 -13.99 18.25 -10.92
N LYS A 244 -13.50 17.04 -11.26
CA LYS A 244 -14.16 15.79 -10.88
C LYS A 244 -14.05 15.58 -9.36
N PRO A 245 -15.14 15.21 -8.68
CA PRO A 245 -15.09 14.95 -7.24
C PRO A 245 -14.42 13.61 -6.92
N ARG A 246 -14.56 12.60 -7.79
CA ARG A 246 -14.04 11.25 -7.54
C ARG A 246 -13.66 10.55 -8.83
N MET A 247 -12.89 9.47 -8.69
CA MET A 247 -12.71 8.49 -9.75
C MET A 247 -14.04 7.77 -10.03
N THR A 248 -14.28 7.46 -11.29
CA THR A 248 -15.36 6.58 -11.74
C THR A 248 -14.73 5.27 -12.20
N GLY A 249 -15.19 4.15 -11.66
CA GLY A 249 -14.70 2.82 -12.02
C GLY A 249 -15.53 2.17 -13.13
N MET A 250 -15.28 0.87 -13.33
CA MET A 250 -16.07 0.00 -14.21
C MET A 250 -17.55 -0.03 -13.81
N PHE A 251 -17.82 -0.11 -12.51
CA PHE A 251 -19.16 -0.09 -11.94
C PHE A 251 -19.39 1.24 -11.24
N ASP A 252 -20.02 2.20 -11.91
CA ASP A 252 -20.40 3.44 -11.24
C ASP A 252 -21.51 3.16 -10.22
N ARG A 253 -21.41 3.78 -9.04
CA ARG A 253 -22.38 3.63 -7.93
C ARG A 253 -22.48 2.25 -7.28
N LEU A 254 -21.49 1.37 -7.46
CA LEU A 254 -21.41 0.14 -6.69
C LEU A 254 -21.12 0.45 -5.21
N SER A 255 -21.91 -0.11 -4.29
CA SER A 255 -21.65 0.01 -2.85
C SER A 255 -20.31 -0.65 -2.47
N LEU A 256 -19.59 -0.09 -1.50
CA LEU A 256 -18.31 -0.63 -1.04
C LEU A 256 -18.36 -2.12 -0.68
N THR A 257 -19.39 -2.56 0.05
CA THR A 257 -19.55 -3.98 0.44
C THR A 257 -19.61 -4.91 -0.76
N ARG A 258 -20.38 -4.55 -1.79
CA ARG A 258 -20.46 -5.33 -3.04
C ARG A 258 -19.14 -5.30 -3.81
N ALA A 259 -18.45 -4.17 -3.85
CA ALA A 259 -17.16 -4.06 -4.52
C ALA A 259 -16.10 -4.96 -3.85
N VAL A 260 -16.02 -4.95 -2.52
CA VAL A 260 -15.14 -5.84 -1.76
C VAL A 260 -15.53 -7.31 -1.95
N ALA A 261 -16.83 -7.63 -1.89
CA ALA A 261 -17.32 -9.00 -2.11
C ALA A 261 -16.98 -9.52 -3.52
N LEU A 262 -17.03 -8.68 -4.56
CA LEU A 262 -16.61 -9.05 -5.91
C LEU A 262 -15.09 -9.29 -6.00
N SER A 263 -14.28 -8.43 -5.37
CA SER A 263 -12.82 -8.61 -5.34
C SER A 263 -12.43 -9.90 -4.61
N VAL A 264 -12.96 -10.12 -3.41
CA VAL A 264 -12.69 -11.33 -2.62
C VAL A 264 -13.27 -12.57 -3.29
N GLY A 265 -14.48 -12.49 -3.86
CA GLY A 265 -15.12 -13.61 -4.56
C GLY A 265 -14.39 -14.04 -5.83
N THR A 266 -13.57 -13.17 -6.43
CA THR A 266 -12.75 -13.48 -7.60
C THR A 266 -11.32 -13.93 -7.25
N LEU A 267 -10.89 -13.85 -5.98
CA LEU A 267 -9.59 -14.36 -5.54
C LEU A 267 -9.38 -15.86 -5.84
N PRO A 268 -10.34 -16.77 -5.62
CA PRO A 268 -10.15 -18.19 -5.92
C PRO A 268 -9.85 -18.46 -7.40
N ILE A 269 -10.23 -17.54 -8.30
CA ILE A 269 -9.93 -17.65 -9.74
C ILE A 269 -8.42 -17.63 -10.00
N LEU A 270 -7.65 -16.98 -9.13
CA LEU A 270 -6.18 -17.00 -9.19
C LEU A 270 -5.61 -18.41 -8.97
N LEU A 271 -6.31 -19.26 -8.23
CA LEU A 271 -5.87 -20.61 -7.87
C LEU A 271 -6.29 -21.66 -8.92
N LEU A 272 -7.24 -21.34 -9.82
CA LEU A 272 -7.79 -22.25 -10.83
C LEU A 272 -6.71 -22.88 -11.75
N PRO A 273 -5.74 -22.14 -12.31
CA PRO A 273 -4.74 -22.74 -13.21
C PRO A 273 -3.84 -23.77 -12.51
N GLY A 274 -3.48 -23.53 -11.24
CA GLY A 274 -2.69 -24.48 -10.44
C GLY A 274 -3.48 -25.76 -10.14
N TYR A 275 -4.75 -25.60 -9.76
CA TYR A 275 -5.67 -26.72 -9.52
C TYR A 275 -5.93 -27.57 -10.78
N LEU A 276 -6.11 -26.93 -11.94
CA LEU A 276 -6.31 -27.62 -13.22
C LEU A 276 -5.06 -28.35 -13.72
N ARG A 277 -3.86 -27.81 -13.45
CA ARG A 277 -2.59 -28.51 -13.76
C ARG A 277 -2.36 -29.73 -12.86
N GLY A 278 -2.70 -29.64 -11.58
CA GLY A 278 -2.63 -30.78 -10.64
C GLY A 278 -3.61 -31.92 -10.94
N LYS A 279 -4.61 -31.69 -11.80
CA LYS A 279 -5.61 -32.67 -12.23
C LYS A 279 -5.29 -33.42 -13.52
N LYS A 280 -4.14 -33.18 -14.18
CA LYS A 280 -3.77 -34.01 -15.34
C LYS A 280 -3.56 -35.46 -14.86
N PRO A 281 -4.29 -36.45 -15.40
CA PRO A 281 -4.08 -37.84 -15.03
C PRO A 281 -2.65 -38.22 -15.43
N GLU A 282 -1.92 -38.78 -14.47
CA GLU A 282 -0.59 -39.33 -14.66
C GLU A 282 -0.70 -40.58 -15.54
N SER A 283 -0.80 -40.38 -16.86
CA SER A 283 -0.64 -41.43 -17.86
C SER A 283 0.81 -41.40 -18.35
N ASP A 284 1.69 -42.17 -17.73
CA ASP A 284 2.31 -43.34 -18.35
C ASP A 284 3.32 -44.02 -17.42
N LYS A 285 3.48 -45.32 -17.62
CA LYS A 285 4.20 -46.30 -16.80
C LYS A 285 5.72 -46.05 -16.79
N THR A 286 6.37 -46.02 -15.62
CA THR A 286 7.59 -46.83 -15.27
C THR A 286 8.15 -46.52 -13.87
N ASP A 287 8.63 -47.58 -13.23
CA ASP A 287 9.57 -47.73 -12.11
C ASP A 287 9.26 -47.13 -10.71
N GLU A 288 8.73 -48.01 -9.85
CA GLU A 288 8.40 -47.78 -8.43
C GLU A 288 9.60 -47.51 -7.52
N GLY A 289 10.85 -47.73 -7.98
CA GLY A 289 12.07 -47.46 -7.24
C GLY A 289 12.50 -45.97 -7.24
N GLU A 290 12.27 -45.24 -8.33
CA GLU A 290 12.58 -43.81 -8.43
C GLU A 290 11.50 -42.93 -7.80
N LYS A 291 10.25 -43.41 -7.73
CA LYS A 291 9.11 -42.67 -7.15
C LYS A 291 9.30 -42.32 -5.68
N LYS A 292 10.00 -43.14 -4.87
CA LYS A 292 10.27 -42.84 -3.46
C LYS A 292 11.32 -41.73 -3.28
N LYS A 293 12.41 -41.75 -4.07
CA LYS A 293 13.42 -40.69 -4.05
C LYS A 293 12.93 -39.38 -4.69
N LYS A 294 12.03 -39.46 -5.69
CA LYS A 294 11.35 -38.27 -6.26
C LYS A 294 10.30 -37.71 -5.30
N LYS A 295 9.50 -38.56 -4.62
CA LYS A 295 8.57 -38.11 -3.57
C LYS A 295 9.28 -37.46 -2.39
N GLU A 296 10.36 -38.03 -1.87
CA GLU A 296 11.11 -37.38 -0.79
C GLU A 296 11.78 -36.07 -1.26
N LYS A 297 12.30 -36.00 -2.49
CA LYS A 297 12.84 -34.74 -3.06
C LYS A 297 11.75 -33.73 -3.45
N GLU A 298 10.53 -34.16 -3.74
CA GLU A 298 9.37 -33.30 -4.01
C GLU A 298 8.62 -32.90 -2.75
N GLU A 299 8.68 -33.66 -1.67
CA GLU A 299 8.19 -33.27 -0.33
C GLU A 299 9.17 -32.29 0.33
N LEU A 300 10.50 -32.48 0.15
CA LEU A 300 11.52 -31.48 0.54
C LEU A 300 11.53 -30.22 -0.34
N LYS A 301 10.92 -30.27 -1.53
CA LYS A 301 10.64 -29.09 -2.39
C LYS A 301 9.16 -28.69 -2.36
N GLY A 302 8.35 -29.37 -1.55
CA GLY A 302 6.88 -29.33 -1.60
C GLY A 302 6.29 -28.10 -0.94
N ASP A 303 7.08 -27.46 -0.08
CA ASP A 303 6.73 -26.20 0.59
C ASP A 303 7.12 -24.96 -0.23
N GLU A 304 7.74 -25.13 -1.41
CA GLU A 304 8.25 -24.04 -2.27
C GLU A 304 7.68 -24.09 -3.70
N LYS A 305 6.55 -24.79 -3.92
CA LYS A 305 5.71 -24.65 -5.14
C LYS A 305 4.65 -23.54 -4.95
N ASP A 306 4.93 -22.57 -4.09
CA ASP A 306 4.06 -21.44 -3.80
C ASP A 306 4.02 -20.48 -4.99
N PHE A 307 2.84 -20.37 -5.61
CA PHE A 307 2.42 -19.31 -6.53
C PHE A 307 3.55 -18.59 -7.29
N ASP A 308 4.03 -19.19 -8.39
CA ASP A 308 4.89 -18.46 -9.32
C ASP A 308 4.09 -17.32 -9.99
N LEU A 309 4.24 -16.13 -9.40
CA LEU A 309 3.69 -14.85 -9.89
C LEU A 309 4.66 -14.16 -10.85
N GLY A 310 5.74 -14.82 -11.24
CA GLY A 310 6.69 -14.36 -12.24
C GLY A 310 6.49 -15.02 -13.61
N GLY A 311 7.32 -14.57 -14.56
CA GLY A 311 7.39 -15.13 -15.91
C GLY A 311 6.13 -14.98 -16.75
N TRP A 312 6.11 -15.66 -17.89
CA TRP A 312 4.97 -15.71 -18.82
C TRP A 312 3.97 -16.80 -18.39
N THR A 313 3.39 -16.64 -17.20
CA THR A 313 2.46 -17.61 -16.62
C THR A 313 1.04 -17.06 -16.58
N TRP A 314 0.05 -17.96 -16.71
CA TRP A 314 -1.37 -17.59 -16.55
C TRP A 314 -1.67 -17.08 -15.13
N THR A 315 -0.97 -17.58 -14.11
CA THR A 315 -1.08 -17.13 -12.72
C THR A 315 -0.64 -15.68 -12.56
N ALA A 316 0.51 -15.30 -13.12
CA ALA A 316 0.97 -13.91 -13.12
C ALA A 316 0.02 -12.98 -13.88
N ALA A 317 -0.50 -13.40 -15.04
CA ALA A 317 -1.45 -12.62 -15.82
C ALA A 317 -2.79 -12.42 -15.09
N LEU A 318 -3.32 -13.47 -14.48
CA LEU A 318 -4.54 -13.40 -13.68
C LEU A 318 -4.34 -12.54 -12.43
N TYR A 319 -3.20 -12.66 -11.74
CA TYR A 319 -2.88 -11.84 -10.57
C TYR A 319 -2.81 -10.35 -10.92
N ALA A 320 -2.10 -9.99 -11.99
CA ALA A 320 -2.05 -8.61 -12.47
C ALA A 320 -3.44 -8.09 -12.85
N THR A 321 -4.24 -8.89 -13.55
CA THR A 321 -5.61 -8.55 -13.93
C THR A 321 -6.51 -8.35 -12.71
N TRP A 322 -6.45 -9.27 -11.74
CA TRP A 322 -7.23 -9.20 -10.51
C TRP A 322 -6.84 -8.00 -9.64
N THR A 323 -5.56 -7.66 -9.59
CA THR A 323 -5.05 -6.49 -8.86
C THR A 323 -5.66 -5.21 -9.42
N GLU A 324 -5.61 -5.02 -10.74
CA GLU A 324 -6.18 -3.83 -11.38
C GLU A 324 -7.70 -3.81 -11.37
N PHE A 325 -8.33 -4.97 -11.51
CA PHE A 325 -9.78 -5.11 -11.34
C PHE A 325 -10.20 -4.68 -9.94
N THR A 326 -9.50 -5.14 -8.90
CA THR A 326 -9.76 -4.77 -7.51
C THR A 326 -9.58 -3.27 -7.29
N PHE A 327 -8.51 -2.66 -7.81
CA PHE A 327 -8.34 -1.20 -7.77
C PHE A 327 -9.51 -0.47 -8.44
N ASN A 328 -9.86 -0.85 -9.67
CA ASN A 328 -10.88 -0.16 -10.46
C ASN A 328 -12.33 -0.39 -9.98
N THR A 329 -12.52 -1.27 -9.00
CA THR A 329 -13.84 -1.56 -8.39
C THR A 329 -13.92 -1.03 -6.96
N VAL A 330 -12.97 -1.38 -6.09
CA VAL A 330 -12.98 -1.03 -4.67
C VAL A 330 -12.65 0.45 -4.46
N ALA A 331 -11.63 0.99 -5.14
CA ALA A 331 -11.21 2.37 -4.90
C ALA A 331 -12.32 3.40 -5.28
N PRO A 332 -12.97 3.32 -6.45
CA PRO A 332 -14.10 4.21 -6.77
C PRO A 332 -15.30 4.06 -5.81
N ALA A 333 -15.60 2.85 -5.36
CA ALA A 333 -16.69 2.60 -4.40
C ALA A 333 -16.38 3.18 -3.00
N MET A 334 -15.13 3.06 -2.55
CA MET A 334 -14.65 3.67 -1.31
C MET A 334 -14.72 5.20 -1.39
N MET A 335 -14.25 5.78 -2.49
CA MET A 335 -14.33 7.23 -2.72
C MET A 335 -15.76 7.75 -2.79
N LEU A 336 -16.67 7.00 -3.44
CA LEU A 336 -18.09 7.35 -3.48
C LEU A 336 -18.70 7.36 -2.08
N THR A 337 -18.41 6.34 -1.27
CA THR A 337 -18.91 6.23 0.11
C THR A 337 -18.52 7.45 0.95
N PHE A 338 -17.26 7.90 0.85
CA PHE A 338 -16.79 9.08 1.57
C PHE A 338 -17.35 10.39 1.00
N TYR A 339 -17.49 10.48 -0.33
CA TYR A 339 -18.06 11.63 -1.00
C TYR A 339 -19.54 11.85 -0.62
N GLU A 340 -20.31 10.78 -0.45
CA GLU A 340 -21.73 10.86 -0.07
C GLU A 340 -21.93 11.04 1.43
N ASN A 341 -21.13 10.35 2.26
CA ASN A 341 -21.43 10.21 3.69
C ASN A 341 -20.48 10.98 4.62
N HIS A 342 -19.30 11.41 4.16
CA HIS A 342 -18.21 11.89 5.03
C HIS A 342 -17.65 13.25 4.61
N THR A 343 -18.51 14.18 4.20
CA THR A 343 -18.16 15.53 3.73
C THR A 343 -17.92 16.57 4.83
N LYS A 344 -18.13 16.21 6.10
CA LYS A 344 -17.93 17.09 7.26
C LYS A 344 -16.54 16.89 7.87
N PRO A 345 -15.93 17.92 8.48
CA PRO A 345 -14.67 17.76 9.19
C PRO A 345 -14.80 16.72 10.30
N SER A 346 -13.75 15.90 10.48
CA SER A 346 -13.68 14.94 11.59
C SER A 346 -13.79 15.67 12.93
N LYS A 347 -14.66 15.16 13.82
CA LYS A 347 -14.80 15.66 15.20
C LYS A 347 -13.80 15.01 16.16
N ALA A 348 -13.20 13.89 15.77
CA ALA A 348 -12.27 13.16 16.61
C ALA A 348 -10.90 13.86 16.59
N ARG A 349 -10.43 14.29 17.76
CA ARG A 349 -9.13 14.95 17.90
C ARG A 349 -7.99 14.05 17.41
N LEU A 350 -7.94 12.81 17.90
CA LEU A 350 -6.84 11.88 17.64
C LEU A 350 -6.90 11.30 16.20
N TRP A 351 -8.09 11.10 15.62
CA TRP A 351 -8.29 10.66 14.22
C TRP A 351 -8.39 11.85 13.27
N GLY A 352 -7.57 12.86 13.54
CA GLY A 352 -7.48 14.07 12.74
C GLY A 352 -6.69 13.81 11.45
N PRO A 353 -7.18 14.28 10.28
CA PRO A 353 -6.42 14.21 9.03
C PRO A 353 -5.04 14.89 9.08
N ARG A 354 -4.85 15.80 10.04
CA ARG A 354 -3.57 16.45 10.35
C ARG A 354 -2.49 15.44 10.78
N TYR A 355 -2.86 14.41 11.53
CA TYR A 355 -1.90 13.44 12.09
C TYR A 355 -1.68 12.23 11.19
N ALA A 356 -2.50 12.05 10.15
CA ALA A 356 -2.46 10.87 9.28
C ALA A 356 -1.10 10.67 8.58
N PHE A 357 -0.38 11.75 8.24
CA PHE A 357 0.96 11.62 7.64
C PHE A 357 2.00 11.15 8.66
N ALA A 358 2.03 11.74 9.84
CA ALA A 358 2.93 11.32 10.91
C ALA A 358 2.62 9.88 11.38
N ALA A 359 1.34 9.53 11.52
CA ALA A 359 0.91 8.17 11.82
C ALA A 359 1.39 7.19 10.74
N TYR A 360 1.24 7.54 9.47
CA TYR A 360 1.78 6.74 8.36
C TYR A 360 3.30 6.59 8.42
N LEU A 361 4.05 7.64 8.79
CA LEU A 361 5.50 7.53 8.87
C LEU A 361 5.94 6.62 10.03
N LEU A 362 5.29 6.77 11.19
CA LEU A 362 5.71 6.18 12.45
C LEU A 362 5.07 4.82 12.75
N HIS A 363 4.11 4.35 11.96
CA HIS A 363 3.43 3.10 12.27
C HIS A 363 4.38 1.90 12.33
N SER A 364 5.38 1.80 11.44
CA SER A 364 6.27 0.64 11.44
C SER A 364 7.06 0.49 12.75
N PRO A 365 7.77 1.52 13.27
CA PRO A 365 8.42 1.40 14.58
C PRO A 365 7.44 1.28 15.75
N VAL A 366 6.26 1.91 15.68
CA VAL A 366 5.21 1.79 16.71
C VAL A 366 4.65 0.37 16.78
N SER A 367 4.26 -0.20 15.64
CA SER A 367 3.77 -1.59 15.52
C SER A 367 4.82 -2.59 15.97
N TRP A 368 6.10 -2.36 15.67
CA TRP A 368 7.16 -3.21 16.20
C TRP A 368 7.19 -3.20 17.72
N PHE A 369 7.24 -2.01 18.34
CA PHE A 369 7.26 -1.89 19.79
C PHE A 369 6.04 -2.53 20.44
N ILE A 370 4.85 -2.33 19.87
CA ILE A 370 3.62 -2.95 20.37
C ILE A 370 3.68 -4.46 20.25
N ASN A 371 4.04 -5.00 19.09
CA ASN A 371 4.16 -6.45 18.89
C ASN A 371 5.15 -7.07 19.89
N GLU A 372 6.31 -6.46 20.11
CA GLU A 372 7.28 -6.95 21.10
C GLU A 372 6.69 -6.98 22.52
N ARG A 373 5.93 -5.95 22.91
CA ARG A 373 5.27 -5.89 24.23
C ARG A 373 4.13 -6.89 24.36
N VAL A 374 3.34 -7.06 23.30
CA VAL A 374 2.25 -8.02 23.26
C VAL A 374 2.79 -9.44 23.33
N ASP A 375 3.80 -9.77 22.53
CA ASP A 375 4.46 -11.09 22.56
C ASP A 375 5.11 -11.35 23.93
N ALA A 376 5.79 -10.36 24.53
CA ALA A 376 6.37 -10.51 25.87
C ALA A 376 5.31 -10.72 26.98
N LEU A 377 4.12 -10.12 26.83
CA LEU A 377 3.01 -10.27 27.76
C LEU A 377 2.33 -11.64 27.62
N LEU A 378 2.12 -12.08 26.38
CA LEU A 378 1.36 -13.28 26.04
C LEU A 378 2.23 -14.55 26.13
N VAL A 379 3.52 -14.43 25.85
CA VAL A 379 4.49 -15.52 25.84
C VAL A 379 5.70 -15.16 26.72
N PRO A 380 5.53 -15.14 28.06
CA PRO A 380 6.64 -14.87 28.97
C PRO A 380 7.76 -15.90 28.76
N ASP A 381 9.01 -15.44 28.68
CA ASP A 381 10.21 -16.27 28.49
C ASP A 381 10.20 -17.13 27.21
N GLY A 382 9.38 -16.80 26.20
CA GLY A 382 9.27 -17.56 24.96
C GLY A 382 8.51 -18.89 25.11
N LYS A 383 7.85 -19.13 26.25
CA LYS A 383 7.04 -20.33 26.49
C LYS A 383 5.57 -20.04 26.25
N ARG A 384 5.00 -20.66 25.23
CA ARG A 384 3.58 -20.50 24.89
C ARG A 384 2.70 -21.21 25.92
N PRO A 385 1.69 -20.53 26.49
CA PRO A 385 0.69 -21.19 27.33
C PRO A 385 -0.04 -22.31 26.59
N ALA A 386 -0.40 -23.38 27.31
CA ALA A 386 -1.00 -24.58 26.71
C ALA A 386 -2.29 -24.31 25.91
N TRP A 387 -3.06 -23.27 26.28
CA TRP A 387 -4.29 -22.90 25.57
C TRP A 387 -4.01 -22.31 24.17
N MET A 388 -2.84 -21.73 23.94
CA MET A 388 -2.44 -21.20 22.62
C MET A 388 -2.10 -22.29 21.61
N SER A 389 -1.87 -23.52 22.06
CA SER A 389 -1.70 -24.69 21.19
C SER A 389 -3.03 -25.32 20.78
N SER A 390 -4.17 -24.74 21.20
CA SER A 390 -5.47 -25.23 20.77
C SER A 390 -5.72 -24.86 19.31
N LYS A 391 -6.30 -25.79 18.54
CA LYS A 391 -6.68 -25.55 17.14
C LYS A 391 -7.57 -24.32 16.96
N LEU A 392 -8.49 -24.08 17.91
CA LEU A 392 -9.36 -22.90 17.90
C LEU A 392 -8.55 -21.60 17.94
N TRP A 393 -7.49 -21.55 18.76
CA TRP A 393 -6.61 -20.39 18.84
C TRP A 393 -5.71 -20.26 17.61
N GLU A 394 -5.18 -21.36 17.08
CA GLU A 394 -4.39 -21.32 15.84
C GLU A 394 -5.22 -20.79 14.64
N ASP A 395 -6.50 -21.16 14.56
CA ASP A 395 -7.39 -20.76 13.46
C ASP A 395 -7.93 -19.33 13.63
N LEU A 396 -8.41 -18.96 14.83
CA LEU A 396 -9.08 -17.67 15.08
C LEU A 396 -8.20 -16.60 15.74
N GLY A 397 -7.21 -17.03 16.53
CA GLY A 397 -6.31 -16.14 17.26
C GLY A 397 -5.65 -15.10 16.36
N PRO A 398 -5.09 -15.45 15.19
CA PRO A 398 -4.49 -14.47 14.27
C PRO A 398 -5.48 -13.38 13.81
N ILE A 399 -6.75 -13.73 13.59
CA ILE A 399 -7.81 -12.79 13.20
C ILE A 399 -8.16 -11.87 14.37
N LEU A 400 -8.34 -12.43 15.56
CA LEU A 400 -8.62 -11.67 16.78
C LEU A 400 -7.47 -10.72 17.12
N MET A 401 -6.23 -11.20 17.05
CA MET A 401 -5.03 -10.41 17.30
C MET A 401 -4.84 -9.31 16.25
N THR A 402 -5.11 -9.59 14.98
CA THR A 402 -5.12 -8.56 13.93
C THR A 402 -6.12 -7.44 14.26
N GLY A 403 -7.31 -7.78 14.77
CA GLY A 403 -8.30 -6.78 15.19
C GLY A 403 -7.87 -5.99 16.41
N ALA A 404 -7.44 -6.68 17.48
CA ALA A 404 -7.07 -6.06 18.75
C ALA A 404 -5.76 -5.27 18.68
N VAL A 405 -4.69 -5.91 18.21
CA VAL A 405 -3.37 -5.28 18.04
C VAL A 405 -3.42 -4.26 16.92
N GLY A 406 -4.16 -4.50 15.83
CA GLY A 406 -4.31 -3.51 14.76
C GLY A 406 -5.03 -2.25 15.23
N ALA A 407 -6.06 -2.37 16.06
CA ALA A 407 -6.71 -1.20 16.67
C ALA A 407 -5.75 -0.44 17.61
N LEU A 408 -4.97 -1.16 18.41
CA LEU A 408 -3.95 -0.58 19.28
C LEU A 408 -2.87 0.14 18.46
N ASP A 409 -2.37 -0.48 17.40
CA ASP A 409 -1.38 0.10 16.48
C ASP A 409 -1.89 1.38 15.83
N VAL A 410 -3.15 1.40 15.39
CA VAL A 410 -3.78 2.62 14.82
C VAL A 410 -3.84 3.71 15.89
N VAL A 411 -4.37 3.42 17.08
CA VAL A 411 -4.48 4.40 18.18
C VAL A 411 -3.10 4.95 18.55
N ALA A 412 -2.11 4.08 18.73
CA ALA A 412 -0.77 4.45 19.14
C ALA A 412 -0.02 5.23 18.04
N SER A 413 -0.20 4.87 16.77
CA SER A 413 0.44 5.56 15.64
C SER A 413 -0.12 6.98 15.48
N PHE A 414 -1.44 7.13 15.55
CA PHE A 414 -2.07 8.46 15.55
C PHE A 414 -1.72 9.24 16.83
N GLY A 415 -1.59 8.57 17.97
CA GLY A 415 -1.23 9.20 19.25
C GLY A 415 0.19 9.74 19.22
N THR A 416 1.12 8.96 18.69
CA THR A 416 2.51 9.36 18.48
C THR A 416 2.59 10.51 17.48
N GLY A 417 1.82 10.44 16.38
CA GLY A 417 1.72 11.55 15.42
C GLY A 417 1.17 12.83 16.04
N LEU A 418 0.17 12.73 16.92
CA LEU A 418 -0.37 13.86 17.67
C LEU A 418 0.68 14.46 18.60
N LEU A 419 1.35 13.62 19.40
CA LEU A 419 2.39 14.08 20.31
C LEU A 419 3.53 14.78 19.56
N LEU A 420 3.95 14.21 18.43
CA LEU A 420 5.00 14.78 17.61
C LEU A 420 4.59 16.13 17.02
N ILE A 421 3.40 16.24 16.42
CA ILE A 421 2.97 17.47 15.74
C ILE A 421 2.59 18.58 16.73
N ASP A 422 1.95 18.27 17.85
CA ASP A 422 1.45 19.28 18.78
C ASP A 422 2.50 19.74 19.80
N TYR A 423 3.47 18.88 20.17
CA TYR A 423 4.41 19.18 21.26
C TYR A 423 5.87 19.32 20.83
N VAL A 424 6.27 18.86 19.64
CA VAL A 424 7.66 19.04 19.17
C VAL A 424 7.76 20.30 18.29
N PRO A 425 8.56 21.31 18.68
CA PRO A 425 8.72 22.53 17.91
C PRO A 425 9.19 22.25 16.48
N GLY A 426 8.54 22.85 15.49
CA GLY A 426 8.89 22.72 14.08
C GLY A 426 8.33 21.48 13.36
N ALA A 427 7.92 20.43 14.08
CA ALA A 427 7.40 19.20 13.48
C ALA A 427 6.16 19.45 12.63
N ALA A 428 5.23 20.30 13.08
CA ALA A 428 4.01 20.68 12.36
C ALA A 428 4.23 21.39 11.02
N HIS A 429 5.43 21.94 10.77
CA HIS A 429 5.74 22.56 9.48
C HIS A 429 6.24 21.54 8.45
N ILE A 430 6.73 20.39 8.92
CA ILE A 430 7.32 19.33 8.12
C ILE A 430 6.29 18.21 7.86
N LEU A 431 5.56 17.79 8.89
CA LEU A 431 4.59 16.69 8.89
C LEU A 431 3.15 17.21 8.79
#